data_AF-A0A7S4QFW6-F1
#
_entry.id   AF-A0A7S4QFW6-F1
#
_cell.length_a   1.000
_cell.length_b   1.000
_cell.length_c   1.000
_cell.angle_alpha   90.00
_cell.angle_beta   90.00
_cell.angle_gamma   90.00
#
_symmetry.space_group_name_H-M   'P 1'
#
loop_
_entity.id
_entity.type
_entity.pdbx_description
1 polymer ?
#
loop_
_entity_poly.entity_id
_entity_poly.type
_entity_poly.pdbx_seq_one_letter_code
_entity_poly.pdbx_strand_id
1 'polypeptide(L)'
;LKARRPSVLLARPPSPALRNSSGRDRQIMPASPRLRGSKRPHMDRGRPPQRVELHRVIPQGVAAAAVVAADLAASGAPLDCGGLHQIIEGCYLDETTPDETLLQWHILNGFGAELPAADLQLMLAETAGVVTRPKHGKRNSYVALLEAAPRWFGGFMDQADSRAATEAVIPVEAWQMAAALLLQGDWPICEKIQHERFCITAWLQRHDGVLATISFGRVLHVVHCVISSKTMLGKREGRLVPYPLSEEFEKQENARNLRPTGLRGGEDWVASWDDFTHYLTCLLLESSGTLSPSSLKRLFRARFQLELSETALGHTSMTSLMGDARFADAFRRTVKPGLSDEISLRSAPESRA
;
A
#
# COMPACT_ATOMS: atom_id res chain seq x y z
N LEU A 1 -4.10 55.23 -5.81
CA LEU A 1 -4.85 54.58 -6.91
C LEU A 1 -4.24 53.21 -7.20
N LYS A 2 -4.66 52.17 -6.47
CA LYS A 2 -4.23 50.78 -6.71
C LYS A 2 -5.21 50.14 -7.69
N ALA A 3 -4.75 49.85 -8.90
CA ALA A 3 -5.54 49.20 -9.94
C ALA A 3 -5.89 47.76 -9.52
N ARG A 4 -7.19 47.47 -9.42
CA ARG A 4 -7.72 46.12 -9.27
C ARG A 4 -7.51 45.35 -10.58
N ARG A 5 -6.89 44.17 -10.51
CA ARG A 5 -6.84 43.22 -11.63
C ARG A 5 -8.24 42.58 -11.83
N PRO A 6 -8.65 42.30 -13.07
CA PRO A 6 -9.96 41.71 -13.35
C PRO A 6 -9.96 40.21 -13.00
N SER A 7 -11.02 39.78 -12.32
CA SER A 7 -11.32 38.38 -12.03
C SER A 7 -11.65 37.65 -13.32
N VAL A 8 -10.80 36.70 -13.72
CA VAL A 8 -11.10 35.75 -14.80
C VAL A 8 -11.88 34.58 -14.19
N LEU A 9 -13.19 34.56 -14.44
CA LEU A 9 -14.06 33.43 -14.16
C LEU A 9 -13.68 32.26 -15.09
N LEU A 10 -12.92 31.29 -14.58
CA LEU A 10 -12.72 30.01 -15.23
C LEU A 10 -13.96 29.14 -15.01
N ALA A 11 -14.64 28.82 -16.12
CA ALA A 11 -15.78 27.93 -16.15
C ALA A 11 -15.40 26.51 -15.69
N ARG A 12 -16.23 25.92 -14.84
CA ARG A 12 -16.14 24.52 -14.41
C ARG A 12 -16.34 23.58 -15.60
N PRO A 13 -15.58 22.48 -15.72
CA PRO A 13 -15.89 21.41 -16.65
C PRO A 13 -17.14 20.63 -16.17
N PRO A 14 -17.94 20.06 -17.10
CA PRO A 14 -19.15 19.30 -16.75
C PRO A 14 -18.79 17.92 -16.20
N SER A 15 -19.48 17.50 -15.13
CA SER A 15 -19.41 16.14 -14.60
C SER A 15 -19.96 15.12 -15.60
N PRO A 16 -19.35 13.92 -15.73
CA PRO A 16 -19.88 12.87 -16.58
C PRO A 16 -21.13 12.24 -15.96
N ALA A 17 -22.20 12.19 -16.77
CA ALA A 17 -23.48 11.58 -16.41
C ALA A 17 -23.35 10.05 -16.34
N LEU A 18 -23.80 9.48 -15.23
CA LEU A 18 -24.04 8.05 -15.04
C LEU A 18 -25.16 7.58 -15.99
N ARG A 19 -24.81 6.77 -16.99
CA ARG A 19 -25.78 6.01 -17.80
C ARG A 19 -26.17 4.74 -17.06
N ASN A 20 -27.39 4.72 -16.53
CA ASN A 20 -28.11 3.50 -16.19
C ASN A 20 -28.72 2.90 -17.47
N SER A 21 -28.28 1.71 -17.86
CA SER A 21 -28.99 0.87 -18.84
C SER A 21 -29.55 -0.36 -18.14
N SER A 22 -30.85 -0.31 -17.87
CA SER A 22 -31.69 -1.46 -17.56
C SER A 22 -32.05 -2.21 -18.84
N GLY A 23 -32.19 -3.54 -18.75
CA GLY A 23 -33.11 -4.28 -19.61
C GLY A 23 -32.62 -5.64 -20.11
N ARG A 24 -33.51 -6.63 -19.90
CA ARG A 24 -33.67 -7.92 -20.60
C ARG A 24 -32.79 -9.08 -20.10
N ASP A 25 -33.27 -10.31 -20.06
CA ASP A 25 -34.61 -10.89 -20.19
C ASP A 25 -34.54 -12.29 -19.57
N ARG A 26 -35.64 -12.72 -18.97
CA ARG A 26 -35.84 -14.09 -18.47
C ARG A 26 -35.98 -15.05 -19.65
N GLN A 27 -35.22 -16.14 -19.65
CA GLN A 27 -35.61 -17.37 -20.34
C GLN A 27 -35.59 -18.56 -19.37
N ILE A 28 -36.61 -19.38 -19.52
CA ILE A 28 -37.11 -20.41 -18.64
C ILE A 28 -37.04 -21.75 -19.40
N MET A 29 -36.56 -22.81 -18.72
CA MET A 29 -36.75 -24.27 -18.95
C MET A 29 -35.94 -24.96 -20.06
N PRO A 30 -35.78 -26.33 -20.06
CA PRO A 30 -36.29 -27.34 -19.13
C PRO A 30 -35.23 -28.34 -18.58
N ALA A 31 -35.72 -29.27 -17.76
CA ALA A 31 -35.01 -30.26 -16.97
C ALA A 31 -34.77 -31.64 -17.66
N SER A 32 -33.74 -32.34 -17.14
CA SER A 32 -33.53 -33.80 -17.01
C SER A 32 -33.24 -34.65 -18.28
N PRO A 33 -32.32 -35.65 -18.19
CA PRO A 33 -32.72 -36.96 -17.66
C PRO A 33 -31.73 -37.66 -16.71
N ARG A 34 -32.33 -38.54 -15.91
CA ARG A 34 -31.73 -39.50 -14.97
C ARG A 34 -30.89 -40.56 -15.72
N LEU A 35 -29.75 -40.94 -15.16
CA LEU A 35 -29.08 -42.21 -15.46
C LEU A 35 -28.90 -43.06 -14.20
N ARG A 36 -29.31 -44.33 -14.33
CA ARG A 36 -29.14 -45.44 -13.39
C ARG A 36 -27.81 -46.15 -13.65
N GLY A 37 -27.28 -46.83 -12.62
CA GLY A 37 -26.28 -47.92 -12.73
C GLY A 37 -25.11 -47.71 -11.76
N SER A 38 -25.18 -48.20 -10.53
CA SER A 38 -24.76 -49.54 -10.07
C SER A 38 -23.25 -49.83 -10.22
N LYS A 39 -22.56 -49.92 -9.07
CA LYS A 39 -21.69 -51.05 -8.64
C LYS A 39 -20.97 -50.65 -7.34
N ARG A 40 -21.27 -51.39 -6.26
CA ARG A 40 -20.50 -51.35 -5.00
C ARG A 40 -19.27 -52.25 -5.18
N PRO A 41 -18.04 -51.77 -4.90
CA PRO A 41 -16.90 -52.66 -4.71
C PRO A 41 -16.73 -53.00 -3.22
N HIS A 42 -16.22 -54.21 -3.06
CA HIS A 42 -15.74 -54.91 -1.89
C HIS A 42 -14.98 -54.02 -0.88
N MET A 43 -15.32 -54.12 0.42
CA MET A 43 -14.46 -53.65 1.50
C MET A 43 -13.30 -54.63 1.70
N ASP A 44 -12.09 -54.17 1.42
CA ASP A 44 -10.83 -54.78 1.82
C ASP A 44 -10.42 -54.17 3.18
N ARG A 45 -10.30 -55.01 4.21
CA ARG A 45 -9.91 -54.61 5.56
C ARG A 45 -8.47 -55.04 5.79
N GLY A 46 -7.54 -54.09 5.78
CA GLY A 46 -6.21 -54.33 6.34
C GLY A 46 -5.04 -53.62 5.66
N ARG A 47 -5.01 -52.28 5.66
CA ARG A 47 -3.77 -51.51 5.59
C ARG A 47 -3.93 -50.18 6.35
N PRO A 48 -2.98 -49.78 7.20
CA PRO A 48 -2.95 -48.43 7.75
C PRO A 48 -2.81 -47.43 6.59
N PRO A 49 -3.52 -46.27 6.63
CA PRO A 49 -3.56 -45.34 5.52
C PRO A 49 -2.15 -44.77 5.28
N GLN A 50 -1.59 -45.06 4.11
CA GLN A 50 -0.51 -44.26 3.57
C GLN A 50 -1.04 -42.83 3.42
N ARG A 51 -0.36 -41.87 4.03
CA ARG A 51 -0.64 -40.44 3.93
C ARG A 51 -0.56 -40.08 2.44
N VAL A 52 -1.73 -39.97 1.78
CA VAL A 52 -1.85 -39.55 0.39
C VAL A 52 -1.27 -38.15 0.30
N GLU A 53 -0.20 -37.97 -0.49
CA GLU A 53 0.26 -36.64 -0.89
C GLU A 53 -0.90 -35.98 -1.65
N LEU A 54 -1.62 -35.10 -0.94
CA LEU A 54 -2.71 -34.29 -1.48
C LEU A 54 -2.13 -33.27 -2.45
N HIS A 55 -1.84 -33.71 -3.68
CA HIS A 55 -1.81 -32.81 -4.83
C HIS A 55 -3.25 -32.40 -5.15
N ARG A 56 -3.86 -31.57 -4.30
CA ARG A 56 -5.08 -30.85 -4.69
C ARG A 56 -4.70 -29.94 -5.85
N VAL A 57 -5.40 -30.10 -6.97
CA VAL A 57 -5.34 -29.14 -8.08
C VAL A 57 -6.02 -27.87 -7.59
N ILE A 58 -5.22 -26.95 -7.03
CA ILE A 58 -5.69 -25.61 -6.66
C ILE A 58 -6.07 -24.90 -7.96
N PRO A 59 -7.25 -24.26 -8.06
CA PRO A 59 -7.60 -23.45 -9.21
C PRO A 59 -6.47 -22.44 -9.47
N GLN A 60 -5.89 -22.50 -10.67
CA GLN A 60 -4.81 -21.59 -11.06
C GLN A 60 -5.28 -20.14 -10.88
N GLY A 61 -4.48 -19.29 -10.22
CA GLY A 61 -4.75 -17.86 -10.06
C GLY A 61 -5.48 -17.41 -8.80
N VAL A 62 -5.61 -18.26 -7.77
CA VAL A 62 -6.10 -17.82 -6.44
C VAL A 62 -5.14 -18.30 -5.36
N ALA A 63 -4.84 -17.42 -4.39
CA ALA A 63 -4.03 -17.76 -3.22
C ALA A 63 -4.57 -19.03 -2.54
N ALA A 64 -3.72 -20.04 -2.37
CA ALA A 64 -4.06 -21.32 -1.75
C ALA A 64 -4.75 -21.13 -0.39
N ALA A 65 -4.21 -20.24 0.45
CA ALA A 65 -4.79 -19.91 1.75
C ALA A 65 -6.19 -19.27 1.63
N ALA A 66 -6.43 -18.45 0.61
CA ALA A 66 -7.74 -17.84 0.37
C ALA A 66 -8.77 -18.87 -0.13
N VAL A 67 -8.35 -19.81 -0.98
CA VAL A 67 -9.21 -20.92 -1.45
C VAL A 67 -9.61 -21.78 -0.26
N VAL A 68 -8.66 -22.17 0.59
CA VAL A 68 -8.93 -22.93 1.81
C VAL A 68 -9.94 -22.21 2.71
N ALA A 69 -9.73 -20.91 2.96
CA ALA A 69 -10.64 -20.12 3.78
C ALA A 69 -12.07 -20.06 3.18
N ALA A 70 -12.18 -19.88 1.87
CA ALA A 70 -13.46 -19.86 1.16
C ALA A 70 -14.17 -21.23 1.19
N ASP A 71 -13.43 -22.32 0.99
CA ASP A 71 -13.97 -23.69 1.03
C ASP A 71 -14.49 -24.05 2.44
N LEU A 72 -13.74 -23.67 3.47
CA LEU A 72 -14.14 -23.86 4.87
C LEU A 72 -15.41 -23.06 5.17
N ALA A 73 -15.47 -21.79 4.76
CA ALA A 73 -16.66 -20.97 4.97
C ALA A 73 -17.88 -21.47 4.19
N ALA A 74 -17.70 -21.94 2.96
CA ALA A 74 -18.76 -22.52 2.15
C ALA A 74 -19.37 -23.79 2.77
N SER A 75 -18.61 -24.50 3.62
CA SER A 75 -19.13 -25.64 4.39
C SER A 75 -20.08 -25.23 5.53
N GLY A 76 -20.14 -23.95 5.88
CA GLY A 76 -20.92 -23.42 7.00
C GLY A 76 -20.32 -23.71 8.38
N ALA A 77 -19.17 -24.39 8.45
CA ALA A 77 -18.46 -24.61 9.70
C ALA A 77 -17.81 -23.31 10.19
N PRO A 78 -17.86 -23.01 11.51
CA PRO A 78 -17.11 -21.90 12.07
C PRO A 78 -15.60 -22.13 11.91
N LEU A 79 -14.82 -21.05 11.85
CA LEU A 79 -13.37 -21.14 11.86
C LEU A 79 -12.91 -21.76 13.19
N ASP A 80 -12.22 -22.90 13.12
CA ASP A 80 -11.61 -23.59 14.26
C ASP A 80 -10.08 -23.66 14.11
N CYS A 81 -9.39 -24.30 15.07
CA CYS A 81 -7.94 -24.50 15.01
C CYS A 81 -7.51 -25.30 13.77
N GLY A 82 -8.34 -26.26 13.32
CA GLY A 82 -8.06 -27.05 12.13
C GLY A 82 -8.10 -26.23 10.85
N GLY A 83 -9.11 -25.36 10.71
CA GLY A 83 -9.23 -24.41 9.62
C GLY A 83 -8.09 -23.39 9.60
N LEU A 84 -7.71 -22.87 10.78
CA LEU A 84 -6.58 -21.95 10.91
C LEU A 84 -5.25 -22.60 10.51
N HIS A 85 -5.02 -23.86 10.92
CA HIS A 85 -3.86 -24.64 10.47
C HIS A 85 -3.81 -24.76 8.94
N GLN A 86 -4.94 -25.08 8.30
CA GLN A 86 -5.01 -25.21 6.84
C GLN A 86 -4.76 -23.86 6.13
N ILE A 87 -5.22 -22.74 6.68
CA ILE A 87 -4.90 -21.40 6.16
C ILE A 87 -3.38 -21.16 6.22
N ILE A 88 -2.74 -21.50 7.34
CA ILE A 88 -1.29 -21.37 7.51
C ILE A 88 -0.54 -22.27 6.51
N GLU A 89 -0.96 -23.52 6.31
CA GLU A 89 -0.41 -24.41 5.27
C GLU A 89 -0.56 -23.79 3.87
N GLY A 90 -1.70 -23.16 3.58
CA GLY A 90 -1.92 -22.40 2.36
C GLY A 90 -0.88 -21.30 2.15
N CYS A 91 -0.51 -20.56 3.21
CA CYS A 91 0.52 -19.51 3.13
C CYS A 91 1.90 -20.06 2.72
N TYR A 92 2.24 -21.30 3.08
CA TYR A 92 3.49 -21.94 2.63
C TYR A 92 3.46 -22.27 1.13
N LEU A 93 2.31 -22.73 0.61
CA LEU A 93 2.12 -22.96 -0.82
C LEU A 93 2.15 -21.64 -1.61
N ASP A 94 1.60 -20.59 -1.01
CA ASP A 94 1.61 -19.24 -1.55
C ASP A 94 2.98 -18.56 -1.43
N GLU A 95 3.97 -19.14 -0.74
CA GLU A 95 5.26 -18.52 -0.44
C GLU A 95 5.12 -17.16 0.30
N THR A 96 4.09 -16.98 1.12
CA THR A 96 3.83 -15.77 1.91
C THR A 96 4.00 -15.98 3.39
N THR A 97 4.57 -15.00 4.09
CA THR A 97 4.70 -15.05 5.53
C THR A 97 3.32 -14.91 6.19
N PRO A 98 2.86 -15.91 6.97
CA PRO A 98 1.60 -15.86 7.72
C PRO A 98 1.72 -14.92 8.93
N ASP A 99 1.79 -13.61 8.67
CA ASP A 99 1.69 -12.58 9.69
C ASP A 99 0.23 -12.30 10.05
N GLU A 100 0.02 -11.65 11.19
CA GLU A 100 -1.32 -11.28 11.69
C GLU A 100 -2.18 -10.58 10.62
N THR A 101 -1.59 -9.67 9.84
CA THR A 101 -2.35 -8.89 8.85
C THR A 101 -2.80 -9.76 7.67
N LEU A 102 -1.92 -10.66 7.20
CA LEU A 102 -2.26 -11.59 6.13
C LEU A 102 -3.30 -12.63 6.58
N LEU A 103 -3.16 -13.17 7.79
CA LEU A 103 -4.12 -14.12 8.35
C LEU A 103 -5.50 -13.49 8.49
N GLN A 104 -5.59 -12.27 9.05
CA GLN A 104 -6.84 -11.53 9.15
C GLN A 104 -7.47 -11.28 7.78
N TRP A 105 -6.65 -10.97 6.77
CA TRP A 105 -7.15 -10.82 5.41
C TRP A 105 -7.73 -12.12 4.85
N HIS A 106 -7.06 -13.27 5.02
CA HIS A 106 -7.62 -14.57 4.59
C HIS A 106 -8.91 -14.93 5.32
N ILE A 107 -8.95 -14.71 6.64
CA ILE A 107 -10.13 -14.99 7.46
C ILE A 107 -11.30 -14.11 7.03
N LEU A 108 -11.08 -12.80 6.85
CA LEU A 108 -12.11 -11.88 6.36
C LEU A 108 -12.64 -12.28 4.97
N ASN A 109 -11.77 -12.65 4.04
CA ASN A 109 -12.19 -13.04 2.69
C ASN A 109 -12.90 -14.40 2.63
N GLY A 110 -12.52 -15.34 3.51
CA GLY A 110 -13.18 -16.64 3.59
C GLY A 110 -14.50 -16.56 4.35
N PHE A 111 -14.45 -16.10 5.60
CA PHE A 111 -15.54 -16.19 6.57
C PHE A 111 -16.39 -14.91 6.67
N GLY A 112 -16.02 -13.84 5.99
CA GLY A 112 -16.78 -12.57 5.96
C GLY A 112 -16.69 -11.75 7.25
N ALA A 113 -15.84 -12.14 8.20
CA ALA A 113 -15.61 -11.43 9.45
C ALA A 113 -14.15 -11.53 9.88
N GLU A 114 -13.66 -10.52 10.59
CA GLU A 114 -12.36 -10.59 11.25
C GLU A 114 -12.48 -11.15 12.66
N LEU A 115 -11.38 -11.75 13.14
CA LEU A 115 -11.25 -12.12 14.54
C LEU A 115 -10.64 -10.97 15.34
N PRO A 116 -11.08 -10.71 16.57
CA PRO A 116 -10.30 -9.89 17.50
C PRO A 116 -8.87 -10.43 17.62
N ALA A 117 -7.88 -9.53 17.72
CA ALA A 117 -6.47 -9.92 17.77
C ALA A 117 -6.15 -10.90 18.92
N ALA A 118 -6.80 -10.72 20.07
CA ALA A 118 -6.66 -11.61 21.23
C ALA A 118 -7.21 -13.02 20.93
N ASP A 119 -8.34 -13.11 20.24
CA ASP A 119 -8.96 -14.39 19.88
C ASP A 119 -8.13 -15.13 18.85
N LEU A 120 -7.60 -14.43 17.84
CA LEU A 120 -6.67 -15.01 16.87
C LEU A 120 -5.40 -15.53 17.56
N GLN A 121 -4.83 -14.77 18.50
CA GLN A 121 -3.66 -15.22 19.27
C GLN A 121 -3.97 -16.46 20.13
N LEU A 122 -5.12 -16.50 20.77
CA LEU A 122 -5.55 -17.65 21.56
C LEU A 122 -5.72 -18.88 20.67
N MET A 123 -6.42 -18.76 19.54
CA MET A 123 -6.57 -19.85 18.57
C MET A 123 -5.22 -20.35 18.04
N LEU A 124 -4.29 -19.44 17.75
CA LEU A 124 -2.95 -19.82 17.31
C LEU A 124 -2.17 -20.59 18.38
N ALA A 125 -2.32 -20.23 19.65
CA ALA A 125 -1.68 -20.94 20.76
C ALA A 125 -2.27 -22.36 20.97
N GLU A 126 -3.53 -22.56 20.62
CA GLU A 126 -4.23 -23.85 20.71
C GLU A 126 -4.06 -24.72 19.45
N THR A 127 -3.60 -24.14 18.35
CA THR A 127 -3.45 -24.84 17.07
C THR A 127 -2.21 -25.74 17.09
N ALA A 128 -2.43 -27.06 17.16
CA ALA A 128 -1.35 -28.05 17.16
C ALA A 128 -0.45 -27.94 15.91
N GLY A 129 0.86 -27.98 16.12
CA GLY A 129 1.85 -27.89 15.03
C GLY A 129 2.11 -26.46 14.54
N VAL A 130 1.57 -25.43 15.19
CA VAL A 130 1.83 -24.01 14.88
C VAL A 130 2.59 -23.36 16.03
N VAL A 131 3.59 -22.56 15.68
CA VAL A 131 4.37 -21.73 16.60
C VAL A 131 4.30 -20.27 16.21
N THR A 132 4.05 -19.40 17.19
CA THR A 132 4.09 -17.95 16.98
C THR A 132 5.48 -17.40 17.31
N ARG A 133 5.96 -16.46 16.48
CA ARG A 133 7.24 -15.76 16.72
C ARG A 133 7.04 -14.25 16.59
N PRO A 134 7.75 -13.43 17.37
CA PRO A 134 7.70 -11.98 17.21
C PRO A 134 8.25 -11.58 15.83
N LYS A 135 7.56 -10.65 15.17
CA LYS A 135 8.02 -10.06 13.91
C LYS A 135 9.09 -9.01 14.19
N HIS A 136 10.24 -9.09 13.51
CA HIS A 136 11.36 -8.19 13.75
C HIS A 136 10.95 -6.71 13.67
N GLY A 137 11.35 -5.93 14.67
CA GLY A 137 11.21 -4.48 14.70
C GLY A 137 9.82 -3.93 15.04
N LYS A 138 8.81 -4.76 15.34
CA LYS A 138 7.46 -4.30 15.70
C LYS A 138 7.01 -4.89 17.03
N ARG A 139 6.77 -4.02 18.02
CA ARG A 139 6.10 -4.43 19.27
C ARG A 139 4.70 -4.92 18.92
N ASN A 140 4.32 -6.07 19.45
CA ASN A 140 3.01 -6.72 19.30
C ASN A 140 2.69 -7.30 17.91
N SER A 141 3.66 -7.39 17.00
CA SER A 141 3.45 -8.10 15.73
C SER A 141 4.07 -9.49 15.79
N TYR A 142 3.40 -10.48 15.23
CA TYR A 142 3.84 -11.87 15.21
C TYR A 142 3.66 -12.52 13.84
N VAL A 143 4.35 -13.64 13.65
CA VAL A 143 4.20 -14.57 12.52
C VAL A 143 3.82 -15.94 13.08
N ALA A 144 2.90 -16.64 12.42
CA ALA A 144 2.42 -17.97 12.82
C ALA A 144 2.97 -19.04 11.87
N LEU A 145 3.99 -19.76 12.29
CA LEU A 145 4.72 -20.71 11.44
C LEU A 145 4.35 -22.15 11.79
N LEU A 146 4.45 -23.06 10.83
CA LEU A 146 4.42 -24.49 11.13
C LEU A 146 5.66 -24.88 11.93
N GLU A 147 5.51 -25.72 12.96
CA GLU A 147 6.62 -26.27 13.76
C GLU A 147 7.66 -26.96 12.88
N ALA A 148 7.20 -27.71 11.89
CA ALA A 148 8.01 -28.33 10.86
C ALA A 148 7.59 -27.79 9.49
N ALA A 149 8.44 -26.96 8.88
CA ALA A 149 8.23 -26.49 7.52
C ALA A 149 8.19 -27.68 6.54
N PRO A 150 7.35 -27.62 5.48
CA PRO A 150 7.33 -28.64 4.45
C PRO A 150 8.69 -28.80 3.75
N ARG A 151 9.07 -30.03 3.39
CA ARG A 151 10.39 -30.30 2.77
C ARG A 151 10.61 -29.61 1.42
N TRP A 152 9.52 -29.32 0.70
CA TRP A 152 9.55 -28.63 -0.59
C TRP A 152 9.61 -27.11 -0.46
N PHE A 153 9.46 -26.57 0.75
CA PHE A 153 9.34 -25.13 0.96
C PHE A 153 10.72 -24.45 0.90
N GLY A 154 10.88 -23.57 -0.10
CA GLY A 154 12.13 -22.84 -0.34
C GLY A 154 12.31 -21.54 0.46
N GLY A 155 11.28 -21.09 1.18
CA GLY A 155 11.27 -19.82 1.91
C GLY A 155 10.12 -18.89 1.50
N PHE A 156 9.89 -17.85 2.30
CA PHE A 156 8.86 -16.85 2.02
C PHE A 156 9.41 -15.76 1.09
N MET A 157 8.69 -15.46 0.02
CA MET A 157 9.12 -14.48 -0.98
C MET A 157 8.83 -13.03 -0.56
N ASP A 158 7.86 -12.81 0.32
CA ASP A 158 7.49 -11.49 0.80
C ASP A 158 8.49 -10.85 1.79
N GLN A 159 9.53 -11.61 2.19
CA GLN A 159 10.64 -11.14 3.02
C GLN A 159 11.97 -10.97 2.28
N ALA A 160 12.03 -11.21 0.97
CA ALA A 160 13.28 -11.06 0.23
C ALA A 160 13.72 -9.58 0.23
N ASP A 161 14.77 -9.26 1.00
CA ASP A 161 15.26 -7.89 1.16
C ASP A 161 15.87 -7.28 -0.12
N SER A 162 16.07 -8.08 -1.18
CA SER A 162 16.75 -7.64 -2.40
C SER A 162 15.94 -7.88 -3.67
N ARG A 163 15.68 -6.79 -4.40
CA ARG A 163 15.12 -6.80 -5.77
C ARG A 163 15.90 -7.72 -6.72
N ALA A 164 17.22 -7.84 -6.54
CA ALA A 164 18.07 -8.69 -7.38
C ALA A 164 17.79 -10.19 -7.19
N ALA A 165 17.42 -10.61 -5.97
CA ALA A 165 17.01 -11.99 -5.71
C ALA A 165 15.67 -12.30 -6.39
N THR A 166 14.80 -11.30 -6.51
CA THR A 166 13.47 -11.42 -7.11
C THR A 166 13.50 -11.45 -8.62
N GLU A 167 14.31 -10.60 -9.26
CA GLU A 167 14.45 -10.57 -10.73
C GLU A 167 14.98 -11.91 -11.28
N ALA A 168 15.70 -12.70 -10.48
CA ALA A 168 16.14 -14.03 -10.85
C ALA A 168 15.01 -15.10 -10.82
N VAL A 169 13.94 -14.88 -10.06
CA VAL A 169 12.90 -15.89 -9.77
C VAL A 169 11.57 -15.59 -10.48
N ILE A 170 11.31 -14.32 -10.78
CA ILE A 170 10.06 -13.88 -11.41
C ILE A 170 10.30 -13.61 -12.90
N PRO A 171 9.56 -14.27 -13.81
CA PRO A 171 9.69 -14.03 -15.25
C PRO A 171 9.51 -12.55 -15.62
N VAL A 172 10.27 -12.08 -16.62
CA VAL A 172 10.20 -10.68 -17.08
C VAL A 172 8.81 -10.33 -17.61
N GLU A 173 8.13 -11.29 -18.22
CA GLU A 173 6.78 -11.15 -18.74
C GLU A 173 5.77 -10.88 -17.61
N ALA A 174 5.92 -11.58 -16.48
CA ALA A 174 5.09 -11.37 -15.30
C ALA A 174 5.28 -9.95 -14.73
N TRP A 175 6.52 -9.47 -14.67
CA TRP A 175 6.81 -8.09 -14.27
C TRP A 175 6.17 -7.05 -15.17
N GLN A 176 6.35 -7.21 -16.49
CA GLN A 176 5.79 -6.29 -17.48
C GLN A 176 4.26 -6.26 -17.42
N MET A 177 3.65 -7.43 -17.27
CA MET A 177 2.20 -7.55 -17.17
C MET A 177 1.64 -6.93 -15.89
N ALA A 178 2.22 -7.25 -14.74
CA ALA A 178 1.85 -6.63 -13.47
C ALA A 178 2.01 -5.11 -13.52
N ALA A 179 3.11 -4.63 -14.11
CA ALA A 179 3.36 -3.20 -14.29
C ALA A 179 2.29 -2.53 -15.15
N ALA A 180 1.91 -3.14 -16.28
CA ALA A 180 0.88 -2.62 -17.17
C ALA A 180 -0.50 -2.54 -16.47
N LEU A 181 -0.89 -3.59 -15.76
CA LEU A 181 -2.14 -3.64 -15.00
C LEU A 181 -2.17 -2.64 -13.84
N LEU A 182 -1.06 -2.49 -13.12
CA LEU A 182 -0.94 -1.52 -12.01
C LEU A 182 -0.97 -0.06 -12.47
N LEU A 183 -0.65 0.24 -13.73
CA LEU A 183 -0.78 1.59 -14.27
C LEU A 183 -2.22 1.92 -14.68
N GLN A 184 -3.07 0.91 -14.93
CA GLN A 184 -4.47 1.12 -15.30
C GLN A 184 -5.29 1.64 -14.11
N GLY A 185 -5.04 1.15 -12.89
CA GLY A 185 -5.70 1.69 -11.69
C GLY A 185 -7.03 1.03 -11.30
N ASP A 186 -7.46 -0.02 -12.00
CA ASP A 186 -8.80 -0.60 -11.87
C ASP A 186 -8.92 -1.71 -10.81
N TRP A 187 -8.00 -1.78 -9.84
CA TRP A 187 -8.11 -2.75 -8.75
C TRP A 187 -9.19 -2.35 -7.74
N PRO A 188 -9.83 -3.33 -7.08
CA PRO A 188 -10.87 -3.07 -6.10
C PRO A 188 -10.32 -2.29 -4.90
N ILE A 189 -11.11 -1.31 -4.44
CA ILE A 189 -10.82 -0.58 -3.22
C ILE A 189 -11.03 -1.53 -2.03
N CYS A 190 -9.97 -1.74 -1.25
CA CYS A 190 -10.08 -2.51 -0.02
C CYS A 190 -10.67 -1.64 1.10
N GLU A 191 -11.54 -2.20 1.94
CA GLU A 191 -12.06 -1.51 3.12
C GLU A 191 -10.95 -1.07 4.05
N LYS A 192 -9.93 -1.92 4.26
CA LYS A 192 -8.79 -1.65 5.13
C LYS A 192 -7.51 -1.39 4.35
N ILE A 193 -6.87 -0.25 4.63
CA ILE A 193 -5.62 0.15 3.98
C ILE A 193 -4.50 -0.90 4.19
N GLN A 194 -4.46 -1.55 5.35
CA GLN A 194 -3.47 -2.60 5.64
C GLN A 194 -3.59 -3.86 4.76
N HIS A 195 -4.76 -4.09 4.16
CA HIS A 195 -5.04 -5.23 3.27
C HIS A 195 -4.85 -4.88 1.79
N GLU A 196 -4.63 -3.61 1.46
CA GLU A 196 -4.66 -3.09 0.10
C GLU A 196 -3.71 -3.84 -0.84
N ARG A 197 -2.47 -4.11 -0.39
CA ARG A 197 -1.50 -4.89 -1.17
C ARG A 197 -1.98 -6.30 -1.49
N PHE A 198 -2.69 -6.96 -0.57
CA PHE A 198 -3.19 -8.32 -0.78
C PHE A 198 -4.36 -8.33 -1.76
N CYS A 199 -5.24 -7.33 -1.67
CA CYS A 199 -6.32 -7.12 -2.63
C CYS A 199 -5.78 -6.88 -4.04
N ILE A 200 -4.76 -6.04 -4.18
CA ILE A 200 -4.08 -5.80 -5.47
C ILE A 200 -3.45 -7.09 -6.00
N THR A 201 -2.72 -7.84 -5.18
CA THR A 201 -2.13 -9.12 -5.57
C THR A 201 -3.17 -10.13 -6.05
N ALA A 202 -4.26 -10.30 -5.29
CA ALA A 202 -5.34 -11.20 -5.67
C ALA A 202 -6.05 -10.75 -6.95
N TRP A 203 -6.20 -9.43 -7.15
CA TRP A 203 -6.74 -8.87 -8.37
C TRP A 203 -5.85 -9.18 -9.58
N LEU A 204 -4.53 -8.95 -9.46
CA LEU A 204 -3.55 -9.23 -10.50
C LEU A 204 -3.60 -10.69 -10.97
N GLN A 205 -3.61 -11.65 -10.04
CA GLN A 205 -3.67 -13.08 -10.38
C GLN A 205 -4.97 -13.50 -11.07
N ARG A 206 -6.09 -12.81 -10.82
CA ARG A 206 -7.36 -13.08 -11.51
C ARG A 206 -7.45 -12.43 -12.89
N HIS A 207 -6.69 -11.37 -13.13
CA HIS A 207 -6.78 -10.57 -14.35
C HIS A 207 -5.81 -11.03 -15.44
N ASP A 208 -4.78 -11.79 -15.11
CA ASP A 208 -3.80 -12.27 -16.07
C ASP A 208 -3.39 -13.73 -15.87
N GLY A 209 -3.33 -14.46 -16.97
CA GLY A 209 -3.00 -15.89 -16.97
C GLY A 209 -1.53 -16.17 -16.61
N VAL A 210 -0.59 -15.30 -16.96
CA VAL A 210 0.82 -15.48 -16.57
C VAL A 210 0.98 -15.29 -15.07
N LEU A 211 0.39 -14.22 -14.52
CA LEU A 211 0.39 -13.96 -13.08
C LEU A 211 -0.33 -15.06 -12.28
N ALA A 212 -1.36 -15.69 -12.86
CA ALA A 212 -2.05 -16.83 -12.26
C ALA A 212 -1.18 -18.08 -12.10
N THR A 213 -0.09 -18.22 -12.87
CA THR A 213 0.81 -19.38 -12.85
C THR A 213 1.94 -19.27 -11.81
N ILE A 214 2.15 -18.10 -11.23
CA ILE A 214 3.15 -17.88 -10.18
C ILE A 214 2.47 -17.79 -8.81
N SER A 215 3.21 -18.12 -7.75
CA SER A 215 2.71 -18.09 -6.37
C SER A 215 2.23 -16.70 -5.97
N PHE A 216 1.23 -16.63 -5.08
CA PHE A 216 0.70 -15.36 -4.58
C PHE A 216 1.80 -14.50 -3.92
N GLY A 217 2.74 -15.11 -3.21
CA GLY A 217 3.88 -14.44 -2.59
C GLY A 217 4.84 -13.80 -3.58
N ARG A 218 5.07 -14.41 -4.76
CA ARG A 218 5.85 -13.78 -5.82
C ARG A 218 5.14 -12.56 -6.41
N VAL A 219 3.84 -12.66 -6.69
CA VAL A 219 3.05 -11.51 -7.17
C VAL A 219 2.99 -10.41 -6.10
N LEU A 220 2.80 -10.78 -4.84
CA LEU A 220 2.81 -9.83 -3.71
C LEU A 220 4.16 -9.12 -3.60
N HIS A 221 5.25 -9.84 -3.83
CA HIS A 221 6.58 -9.25 -3.86
C HIS A 221 6.73 -8.24 -5.01
N VAL A 222 6.22 -8.55 -6.21
CA VAL A 222 6.17 -7.58 -7.34
C VAL A 222 5.46 -6.30 -6.90
N VAL A 223 4.25 -6.44 -6.33
CA VAL A 223 3.48 -5.29 -5.81
C VAL A 223 4.30 -4.52 -4.77
N HIS A 224 4.99 -5.20 -3.86
CA HIS A 224 5.84 -4.57 -2.87
C HIS A 224 7.00 -3.75 -3.50
N CYS A 225 7.72 -4.31 -4.46
CA CYS A 225 8.77 -3.59 -5.18
C CYS A 225 8.24 -2.36 -5.91
N VAL A 226 7.09 -2.48 -6.57
CA VAL A 226 6.46 -1.38 -7.29
C VAL A 226 6.10 -0.25 -6.32
N ILE A 227 5.51 -0.57 -5.16
CA ILE A 227 5.22 0.41 -4.09
C ILE A 227 6.52 1.09 -3.61
N SER A 228 7.58 0.31 -3.37
CA SER A 228 8.85 0.83 -2.86
C SER A 228 9.60 1.72 -3.86
N SER A 229 9.42 1.50 -5.16
CA SER A 229 10.08 2.29 -6.21
C SER A 229 9.60 3.75 -6.29
N LYS A 230 8.37 4.03 -5.84
CA LYS A 230 7.70 5.35 -5.96
C LYS A 230 7.60 5.91 -7.39
N THR A 231 7.83 5.10 -8.43
CA THR A 231 7.76 5.55 -9.83
C THR A 231 6.44 5.17 -10.51
N MET A 232 5.80 4.11 -10.04
CA MET A 232 4.64 3.49 -10.70
C MET A 232 3.36 3.61 -9.90
N LEU A 233 3.46 3.43 -8.59
CA LEU A 233 2.37 3.64 -7.66
C LEU A 233 2.73 4.79 -6.72
N GLY A 234 1.72 5.57 -6.36
CA GLY A 234 1.82 6.57 -5.31
C GLY A 234 0.65 6.44 -4.34
N LYS A 235 0.49 7.46 -3.49
CA LYS A 235 -0.63 7.52 -2.55
C LYS A 235 -1.52 8.71 -2.81
N ARG A 236 -2.82 8.53 -2.61
CA ARG A 236 -3.82 9.59 -2.51
C ARG A 236 -4.80 9.20 -1.41
N GLU A 237 -5.03 10.09 -0.46
CA GLU A 237 -5.90 9.84 0.70
C GLU A 237 -5.52 8.56 1.47
N GLY A 238 -4.22 8.29 1.57
CA GLY A 238 -3.68 7.10 2.23
C GLY A 238 -3.75 5.79 1.45
N ARG A 239 -4.39 5.78 0.27
CA ARG A 239 -4.58 4.60 -0.60
C ARG A 239 -3.60 4.58 -1.77
N LEU A 240 -3.29 3.38 -2.25
CA LEU A 240 -2.46 3.17 -3.44
C LEU A 240 -3.24 3.49 -4.71
N VAL A 241 -2.60 4.27 -5.58
CA VAL A 241 -3.11 4.68 -6.89
C VAL A 241 -1.99 4.66 -7.92
N PRO A 242 -2.29 4.58 -9.23
CA PRO A 242 -1.30 4.84 -10.27
C PRO A 242 -0.59 6.17 -10.01
N TYR A 243 0.73 6.21 -10.22
CA TYR A 243 1.55 7.36 -9.85
C TYR A 243 1.05 8.70 -10.43
N PRO A 244 0.59 8.82 -11.69
CA PRO A 244 0.02 10.07 -12.22
C PRO A 244 -1.21 10.59 -11.45
N LEU A 245 -1.89 9.71 -10.70
CA LEU A 245 -3.04 10.04 -9.87
C LEU A 245 -2.67 10.23 -8.40
N SER A 246 -1.38 10.24 -8.04
CA SER A 246 -0.94 10.38 -6.67
C SER A 246 -0.76 11.84 -6.23
N GLU A 247 -0.83 12.08 -4.92
CA GLU A 247 -0.51 13.38 -4.32
C GLU A 247 0.96 13.77 -4.55
N GLU A 248 1.86 12.79 -4.66
CA GLU A 248 3.28 13.05 -4.91
C GLU A 248 3.51 13.55 -6.34
N PHE A 249 2.84 12.95 -7.32
CA PHE A 249 2.88 13.44 -8.69
C PHE A 249 2.28 14.84 -8.81
N GLU A 250 1.14 15.08 -8.15
CA GLU A 250 0.52 16.40 -8.07
C GLU A 250 1.47 17.44 -7.46
N LYS A 251 2.17 17.11 -6.37
CA LYS A 251 3.20 17.98 -5.77
C LYS A 251 4.35 18.25 -6.72
N GLN A 252 4.83 17.25 -7.46
CA GLN A 252 5.90 17.43 -8.45
C GLN A 252 5.48 18.36 -9.57
N GLU A 253 4.28 18.17 -10.10
CA GLU A 253 3.76 19.01 -11.18
C GLU A 253 3.50 20.44 -10.69
N ASN A 254 2.94 20.59 -9.49
CA ASN A 254 2.77 21.90 -8.87
C ASN A 254 4.13 22.59 -8.62
N ALA A 255 5.14 21.86 -8.15
CA ALA A 255 6.49 22.39 -7.97
C ALA A 255 7.09 22.88 -9.29
N ARG A 256 7.01 22.09 -10.37
CA ARG A 256 7.48 22.49 -11.70
C ARG A 256 6.81 23.75 -12.22
N ASN A 257 5.54 23.93 -11.89
CA ASN A 257 4.73 25.05 -12.34
C ASN A 257 4.68 26.22 -11.33
N LEU A 258 5.44 26.17 -10.23
CA LEU A 258 5.43 27.16 -9.15
C LEU A 258 4.02 27.42 -8.58
N ARG A 259 3.23 26.36 -8.43
CA ARG A 259 1.88 26.40 -7.87
C ARG A 259 1.86 25.85 -6.44
N PRO A 260 1.07 26.44 -5.54
CA PRO A 260 0.92 25.91 -4.19
C PRO A 260 0.10 24.62 -4.20
N THR A 261 0.41 23.69 -3.30
CA THR A 261 -0.36 22.46 -3.09
C THR A 261 -1.04 22.52 -1.72
N GLY A 262 -2.30 22.04 -1.65
CA GLY A 262 -3.02 21.87 -0.38
C GLY A 262 -3.61 23.15 0.22
N LEU A 263 -3.78 24.21 -0.57
CA LEU A 263 -4.46 25.43 -0.10
C LEU A 263 -5.96 25.20 0.09
N ARG A 264 -6.52 25.84 1.10
CA ARG A 264 -7.97 25.99 1.25
C ARG A 264 -8.45 27.18 0.41
N GLY A 265 -9.72 27.15 0.04
CA GLY A 265 -10.31 28.24 -0.73
C GLY A 265 -10.20 29.59 0.00
N GLY A 266 -9.57 30.57 -0.65
CA GLY A 266 -9.40 31.93 -0.12
C GLY A 266 -8.12 32.16 0.69
N GLU A 267 -7.24 31.17 0.84
CA GLU A 267 -5.93 31.36 1.46
C GLU A 267 -4.94 32.01 0.48
N ASP A 268 -4.22 33.03 0.95
CA ASP A 268 -3.06 33.59 0.25
C ASP A 268 -1.80 32.78 0.58
N TRP A 269 -0.79 32.86 -0.29
CA TRP A 269 0.46 32.10 -0.13
C TRP A 269 1.69 32.92 -0.51
N VAL A 270 2.84 32.44 -0.07
CA VAL A 270 4.15 32.99 -0.45
C VAL A 270 4.45 32.63 -1.90
N ALA A 271 4.35 33.60 -2.81
CA ALA A 271 4.41 33.37 -4.25
C ALA A 271 5.81 33.51 -4.86
N SER A 272 6.77 34.09 -4.13
CA SER A 272 8.11 34.37 -4.63
C SER A 272 9.21 34.14 -3.59
N TRP A 273 10.45 34.00 -4.07
CA TRP A 273 11.63 33.89 -3.21
C TRP A 273 11.93 35.17 -2.43
N ASP A 274 11.63 36.33 -3.01
CA ASP A 274 11.81 37.61 -2.35
C ASP A 274 10.86 37.74 -1.15
N ASP A 275 9.58 37.40 -1.35
CA ASP A 275 8.58 37.36 -0.27
C ASP A 275 8.99 36.36 0.81
N PHE A 276 9.39 35.15 0.41
CA PHE A 276 9.85 34.12 1.33
C PHE A 276 11.01 34.61 2.19
N THR A 277 12.03 35.20 1.56
CA THR A 277 13.24 35.72 2.24
C THR A 277 12.90 36.87 3.17
N HIS A 278 12.02 37.77 2.74
CA HIS A 278 11.55 38.89 3.55
C HIS A 278 10.84 38.39 4.82
N TYR A 279 9.82 37.54 4.66
CA TYR A 279 9.03 37.05 5.78
C TYR A 279 9.83 36.15 6.73
N LEU A 280 10.71 35.27 6.21
CA LEU A 280 11.56 34.43 7.05
C LEU A 280 12.56 35.27 7.85
N THR A 281 13.14 36.31 7.25
CA THR A 281 14.01 37.26 7.97
C THR A 281 13.26 37.94 9.11
N CYS A 282 12.04 38.42 8.89
CA CYS A 282 11.21 38.99 9.95
C CYS A 282 10.97 38.00 11.10
N LEU A 283 10.61 36.75 10.80
CA LEU A 283 10.38 35.73 11.82
C LEU A 283 11.66 35.41 12.62
N LEU A 284 12.82 35.36 11.95
CA LEU A 284 14.11 35.11 12.61
C LEU A 284 14.50 36.28 13.54
N LEU A 285 14.32 37.53 13.09
CA LEU A 285 14.58 38.71 13.92
C LEU A 285 13.66 38.75 15.16
N GLU A 286 12.40 38.35 15.03
CA GLU A 286 11.45 38.26 16.13
C GLU A 286 11.74 37.09 17.10
N SER A 287 12.43 36.03 16.63
CA SER A 287 12.65 34.78 17.38
C SER A 287 14.09 34.61 17.88
N SER A 288 14.76 35.71 18.24
CA SER A 288 16.15 35.69 18.73
C SER A 288 17.17 35.10 17.75
N GLY A 289 16.85 35.12 16.45
CA GLY A 289 17.75 34.73 15.36
C GLY A 289 17.71 33.26 14.95
N THR A 290 16.93 32.39 15.62
CA THR A 290 16.85 30.96 15.27
C THR A 290 15.42 30.42 15.25
N LEU A 291 15.15 29.49 14.32
CA LEU A 291 13.84 28.83 14.17
C LEU A 291 13.98 27.37 13.78
N SER A 292 13.01 26.53 14.19
CA SER A 292 12.91 25.16 13.68
C SER A 292 12.20 25.14 12.31
N PRO A 293 12.68 24.38 11.31
CA PRO A 293 11.96 24.20 10.04
C PRO A 293 10.51 23.73 10.22
N SER A 294 10.27 22.89 11.23
CA SER A 294 8.95 22.33 11.53
C SER A 294 7.93 23.38 11.96
N SER A 295 8.37 24.52 12.51
CA SER A 295 7.48 25.58 12.98
C SER A 295 7.12 26.60 11.90
N LEU A 296 7.85 26.66 10.78
CA LEU A 296 7.72 27.72 9.77
C LEU A 296 6.31 27.86 9.23
N LYS A 297 5.68 26.78 8.77
CA LYS A 297 4.32 26.84 8.20
C LYS A 297 3.31 27.44 9.19
N ARG A 298 3.39 27.04 10.46
CA ARG A 298 2.55 27.57 11.53
C ARG A 298 2.82 29.05 11.78
N LEU A 299 4.09 29.45 11.79
CA LEU A 299 4.48 30.85 12.00
C LEU A 299 4.07 31.76 10.84
N PHE A 300 4.25 31.32 9.59
CA PHE A 300 3.79 32.08 8.41
C PHE A 300 2.27 32.33 8.47
N ARG A 301 1.49 31.29 8.75
CA ARG A 301 0.04 31.41 8.92
C ARG A 301 -0.32 32.35 10.07
N ALA A 302 0.29 32.16 11.24
CA ALA A 302 -0.05 32.94 12.43
C ALA A 302 0.33 34.42 12.31
N ARG A 303 1.49 34.73 11.70
CA ARG A 303 2.07 36.07 11.68
C ARG A 303 1.68 36.90 10.47
N PHE A 304 1.54 36.26 9.31
CA PHE A 304 1.31 36.94 8.03
C PHE A 304 -0.02 36.57 7.37
N GLN A 305 -0.75 35.59 7.90
CA GLN A 305 -1.95 35.02 7.26
C GLN A 305 -1.65 34.47 5.86
N LEU A 306 -0.43 33.97 5.66
CA LEU A 306 0.04 33.36 4.41
C LEU A 306 0.36 31.89 4.62
N GLU A 307 0.01 31.07 3.65
CA GLU A 307 0.49 29.68 3.57
C GLU A 307 1.89 29.61 2.98
N LEU A 308 2.77 28.88 3.66
CA LEU A 308 4.08 28.51 3.10
C LEU A 308 3.94 27.18 2.36
N SER A 309 3.85 27.27 1.04
CA SER A 309 3.80 26.11 0.14
C SER A 309 5.14 25.94 -0.57
N GLU A 310 5.84 24.84 -0.30
CA GLU A 310 7.14 24.56 -0.91
C GLU A 310 7.04 24.44 -2.44
N THR A 311 5.91 23.93 -2.93
CA THR A 311 5.68 23.77 -4.38
C THR A 311 5.51 25.11 -5.08
N ALA A 312 5.02 26.16 -4.39
CA ALA A 312 5.00 27.51 -4.93
C ALA A 312 6.41 28.09 -5.15
N LEU A 313 7.40 27.56 -4.43
CA LEU A 313 8.81 27.96 -4.54
C LEU A 313 9.65 27.00 -5.41
N GLY A 314 9.03 25.96 -5.97
CA GLY A 314 9.69 25.00 -6.86
C GLY A 314 10.15 23.69 -6.21
N HIS A 315 9.71 23.39 -4.97
CA HIS A 315 10.20 22.24 -4.21
C HIS A 315 9.07 21.32 -3.75
N THR A 316 9.32 20.00 -3.73
CA THR A 316 8.34 19.00 -3.27
C THR A 316 8.39 18.75 -1.76
N SER A 317 9.41 19.26 -1.07
CA SER A 317 9.59 19.10 0.37
C SER A 317 10.34 20.27 1.00
N MET A 318 10.09 20.51 2.29
CA MET A 318 10.80 21.52 3.08
C MET A 318 12.31 21.29 3.09
N THR A 319 12.75 20.02 3.16
CA THR A 319 14.18 19.67 3.11
C THR A 319 14.81 20.09 1.78
N SER A 320 14.12 19.88 0.66
CA SER A 320 14.59 20.32 -0.66
C SER A 320 14.61 21.85 -0.78
N LEU A 321 13.59 22.55 -0.26
CA LEU A 321 13.54 24.01 -0.22
C LEU A 321 14.75 24.60 0.52
N MET A 322 15.06 24.06 1.71
CA MET A 322 16.20 24.52 2.52
C MET A 322 17.56 24.12 1.93
N GLY A 323 17.59 23.17 0.99
CA GLY A 323 18.80 22.78 0.26
C GLY A 323 19.03 23.61 -1.01
N ASP A 324 18.11 24.50 -1.38
CA ASP A 324 18.24 25.36 -2.54
C ASP A 324 19.38 26.39 -2.35
N ALA A 325 20.09 26.70 -3.43
CA ALA A 325 21.18 27.68 -3.40
C ALA A 325 20.70 29.06 -2.93
N ARG A 326 19.51 29.49 -3.36
CA ARG A 326 18.90 30.77 -2.96
C ARG A 326 18.59 30.83 -1.47
N PHE A 327 18.23 29.69 -0.87
CA PHE A 327 18.07 29.59 0.58
C PHE A 327 19.42 29.80 1.27
N ALA A 328 20.47 29.14 0.77
CA ALA A 328 21.80 29.24 1.35
C ALA A 328 22.39 30.66 1.25
N ASP A 329 21.98 31.47 0.27
CA ASP A 329 22.46 32.85 0.11
C ASP A 329 22.09 33.74 1.31
N ALA A 330 20.87 33.61 1.83
CA ALA A 330 20.35 34.44 2.93
C ALA A 330 20.38 33.73 4.30
N PHE A 331 20.29 32.41 4.32
CA PHE A 331 20.06 31.63 5.54
C PHE A 331 21.10 30.53 5.73
N ARG A 332 21.18 30.00 6.96
CA ARG A 332 21.97 28.84 7.33
C ARG A 332 21.06 27.80 7.98
N ARG A 333 21.13 26.56 7.51
CA ARG A 333 20.54 25.39 8.18
C ARG A 333 21.63 24.68 8.98
N THR A 334 21.41 24.51 10.27
CA THR A 334 22.29 23.74 11.17
C THR A 334 21.60 22.45 11.55
N VAL A 335 22.19 21.32 11.16
CA VAL A 335 21.72 19.98 11.53
C VAL A 335 22.55 19.52 12.73
N LYS A 336 21.88 19.30 13.87
CA LYS A 336 22.53 18.83 15.10
C LYS A 336 22.13 17.37 15.35
N PRO A 337 23.06 16.41 15.45
CA PRO A 337 22.73 15.01 15.73
C PRO A 337 21.91 14.88 17.02
N GLY A 338 20.75 14.21 16.93
CA GLY A 338 19.87 14.00 18.09
C GLY A 338 19.03 15.22 18.51
N LEU A 339 19.15 16.36 17.82
CA LEU A 339 18.35 17.56 18.05
C LEU A 339 17.58 17.96 16.78
N SER A 340 16.60 18.85 16.95
CA SER A 340 15.88 19.40 15.80
C SER A 340 16.78 20.33 14.99
N ASP A 341 16.63 20.30 13.66
CA ASP A 341 17.24 21.27 12.76
C ASP A 341 16.90 22.71 13.17
N GLU A 342 17.85 23.60 12.95
CA GLU A 342 17.72 25.03 13.19
C GLU A 342 18.03 25.82 11.92
N ILE A 343 17.29 26.90 11.71
CA ILE A 343 17.48 27.90 10.66
C ILE A 343 17.92 29.20 11.34
N SER A 344 18.94 29.85 10.80
CA SER A 344 19.39 31.18 11.24
C SER A 344 19.65 32.07 10.03
N LEU A 345 19.75 33.39 10.27
CA LEU A 345 20.31 34.30 9.27
C LEU A 345 21.77 33.94 9.02
N ARG A 346 22.22 34.06 7.76
CA ARG A 346 23.64 34.08 7.47
C ARG A 346 24.15 35.47 7.89
N SER A 347 25.13 35.53 8.80
CA SER A 347 25.82 36.78 9.10
C SER A 347 26.26 37.40 7.78
N ALA A 348 25.98 38.70 7.57
CA ALA A 348 26.53 39.40 6.42
C ALA A 348 28.03 39.04 6.33
N PRO A 349 28.56 38.69 5.15
CA PRO A 349 29.98 38.42 5.03
C PRO A 349 30.68 39.62 5.67
N GLU A 350 31.40 39.39 6.77
CA GLU A 350 32.24 40.40 7.39
C GLU A 350 33.00 40.99 6.22
N SER A 351 32.69 42.25 5.89
CA SER A 351 33.33 42.95 4.80
C SER A 351 34.81 42.80 5.06
N ARG A 352 35.47 41.93 4.29
CA ARG A 352 36.91 41.68 4.40
C ARG A 352 37.54 43.05 4.15
N ALA A 353 37.85 43.73 5.25
CA ALA A 353 38.49 45.02 5.27
C ALA A 353 39.94 44.88 4.81
#